data_AF-X0VEC9-F1
#
_entry.id   AF-X0VEC9-F1
#
_cell.length_a   1.000
_cell.length_b   1.000
_cell.length_c   1.000
_cell.angle_alpha   90.00
_cell.angle_beta   90.00
_cell.angle_gamma   90.00
#
_symmetry.space_group_name_H-M   'P 1'
#
loop_
_entity.id
_entity.type
_entity.pdbx_description
1 polymer ?
#
loop_
_entity_poly.entity_id
_entity_poly.type
_entity_poly.pdbx_seq_one_letter_code
_entity_poly.pdbx_strand_id
1 'polypeptide(L)'
;IVTQGLAIRKEKQIKVRRPLSTAIVESNRFNEIESELLDLVKDELNVKEVKYEKANVDLEVELNLNITPDLRHEGWAREFARQIQEMRKEGGYKYDEEVFVKWYTDDSELAGVIQKYSDLIAKKTVLRELAQRDLDSDKKSYDIERDFDIDKGKKIQIAIRK
;
A
#
# COMPACT_ATOMS: atom_id res chain seq x y z
N ILE A 1 -11.80 10.75 -14.76
CA ILE A 1 -11.87 10.53 -13.30
C ILE A 1 -10.49 10.18 -12.75
N VAL A 2 -9.91 9.01 -13.09
CA VAL A 2 -8.60 8.56 -12.57
C VAL A 2 -7.50 9.60 -12.72
N THR A 3 -7.32 10.16 -13.92
CA THR A 3 -6.28 11.18 -14.17
C THR A 3 -6.38 12.39 -13.25
N GLN A 4 -7.59 12.92 -13.01
CA GLN A 4 -7.79 14.05 -12.10
C GLN A 4 -7.52 13.65 -10.64
N GLY A 5 -8.01 12.49 -10.19
CA GLY A 5 -7.74 11.99 -8.84
C GLY A 5 -6.25 11.76 -8.56
N LEU A 6 -5.50 11.22 -9.53
CA LEU A 6 -4.05 11.07 -9.43
C LEU A 6 -3.31 12.41 -9.41
N ALA A 7 -3.80 13.40 -10.17
CA ALA A 7 -3.26 14.75 -10.16
C ALA A 7 -3.43 15.42 -8.78
N ILE A 8 -4.62 15.30 -8.16
CA ILE A 8 -4.89 15.81 -6.80
C ILE A 8 -3.94 15.16 -5.79
N ARG A 9 -3.77 13.83 -5.86
CA ARG A 9 -2.80 13.14 -4.99
C ARG A 9 -1.38 13.66 -5.15
N LYS A 10 -0.93 13.87 -6.40
CA LYS A 10 0.39 14.42 -6.68
C LYS A 10 0.56 15.83 -6.10
N GLU A 11 -0.44 16.69 -6.30
CA GLU A 11 -0.45 18.06 -5.77
C GLU A 11 -0.38 18.07 -4.23
N LYS A 12 -1.18 17.22 -3.57
CA LYS A 12 -1.21 17.08 -2.10
C LYS A 12 -0.08 16.20 -1.55
N GLN A 13 0.81 15.70 -2.40
CA GLN A 13 1.92 14.80 -2.05
C GLN A 13 1.48 13.53 -1.31
N ILE A 14 0.30 13.01 -1.61
CA ILE A 14 -0.23 11.78 -1.03
C ILE A 14 0.11 10.62 -1.97
N LYS A 15 0.89 9.68 -1.46
CA LYS A 15 1.27 8.48 -2.20
C LYS A 15 0.02 7.61 -2.46
N VAL A 16 -0.16 7.14 -3.69
CA VAL A 16 -1.34 6.33 -4.10
C VAL A 16 -1.51 5.08 -3.22
N ARG A 17 -0.41 4.44 -2.82
CA ARG A 17 -0.41 3.28 -1.91
C ARG A 17 -1.06 3.54 -0.54
N ARG A 18 -1.20 4.81 -0.13
CA ARG A 18 -1.95 5.20 1.07
C ARG A 18 -3.42 5.29 0.70
N PRO A 19 -4.26 4.35 1.17
CA PRO A 19 -5.67 4.34 0.82
C PRO A 19 -6.36 5.59 1.38
N LEU A 20 -7.33 6.11 0.64
CA LEU A 20 -8.24 7.14 1.11
C LEU A 20 -9.64 6.56 1.30
N SER A 21 -10.47 7.21 2.09
CA SER A 21 -11.84 6.75 2.34
C SER A 21 -12.70 6.83 1.09
N THR A 22 -12.79 8.02 0.49
CA THR A 22 -13.78 8.28 -0.56
C THR A 22 -13.20 9.16 -1.65
N ALA A 23 -13.60 8.90 -2.89
CA ALA A 23 -13.57 9.87 -3.98
C ALA A 23 -15.01 10.27 -4.34
N ILE A 24 -15.26 11.56 -4.54
CA ILE A 24 -16.53 12.07 -5.04
C ILE A 24 -16.32 12.45 -6.49
N VAL A 25 -17.22 12.02 -7.36
CA VAL A 25 -17.20 12.31 -8.79
C VAL A 25 -18.49 13.05 -9.14
N GLU A 26 -18.33 14.27 -9.61
CA GLU A 26 -19.43 15.14 -9.99
C GLU A 26 -19.42 15.38 -11.50
N SER A 27 -20.56 15.19 -12.17
CA SER A 27 -20.66 15.43 -13.61
C SER A 27 -22.10 15.61 -14.08
N ASN A 28 -22.27 16.35 -15.18
CA ASN A 28 -23.49 16.42 -15.98
C ASN A 28 -23.47 15.49 -17.21
N ARG A 29 -22.33 14.83 -17.49
CA ARG A 29 -22.13 14.01 -18.70
C ARG A 29 -22.87 12.68 -18.65
N PHE A 30 -23.16 12.19 -17.45
CA PHE A 30 -23.79 10.90 -17.22
C PHE A 30 -24.89 11.06 -16.15
N ASN A 31 -25.84 10.13 -16.10
CA ASN A 31 -26.80 10.07 -14.99
C ASN A 31 -26.32 9.15 -13.86
N GLU A 32 -25.49 8.17 -14.20
CA GLU A 32 -24.88 7.21 -13.28
C GLU A 32 -23.58 6.67 -13.92
N ILE A 33 -22.78 5.97 -13.12
CA ILE A 33 -21.58 5.26 -13.56
C ILE A 33 -21.77 3.78 -13.22
N GLU A 34 -21.51 2.90 -14.19
CA GLU A 34 -21.59 1.45 -14.01
C GLU A 34 -20.68 0.99 -12.85
N SER A 35 -21.13 -0.01 -12.08
CA SER A 35 -20.42 -0.50 -10.91
C SER A 35 -19.01 -1.00 -11.22
N GLU A 36 -18.83 -1.67 -12.36
CA GLU A 36 -17.51 -2.19 -12.79
C GLU A 36 -16.52 -1.05 -13.05
N LEU A 37 -16.98 0.07 -13.62
CA LEU A 37 -16.15 1.26 -13.83
C LEU A 37 -15.82 1.94 -12.50
N LEU A 38 -16.76 1.98 -11.56
CA LEU A 38 -16.51 2.51 -10.21
C LEU A 38 -15.48 1.68 -9.46
N ASP A 39 -15.52 0.35 -9.57
CA ASP A 39 -14.52 -0.53 -8.96
C ASP A 39 -13.15 -0.36 -9.59
N LEU A 40 -13.07 -0.21 -10.92
CA LEU A 40 -11.80 0.12 -11.59
C LEU A 40 -11.24 1.47 -11.10
N VAL A 41 -12.09 2.49 -10.97
CA VAL A 41 -11.68 3.80 -10.42
C VAL A 41 -11.22 3.66 -8.96
N LYS A 42 -11.91 2.86 -8.14
CA LYS A 42 -11.53 2.60 -6.75
C LYS A 42 -10.14 1.99 -6.65
N ASP A 43 -9.83 1.03 -7.52
CA ASP A 43 -8.54 0.36 -7.54
C ASP A 43 -7.42 1.29 -8.01
N GLU A 44 -7.62 2.00 -9.11
CA GLU A 44 -6.64 2.94 -9.68
C GLU A 44 -6.34 4.12 -8.73
N LEU A 45 -7.37 4.66 -8.08
CA LEU A 45 -7.21 5.71 -7.09
C LEU A 45 -6.90 5.16 -5.70
N ASN A 46 -6.93 3.86 -5.44
CA ASN A 46 -6.84 3.26 -4.10
C ASN A 46 -7.70 4.02 -3.08
N VAL A 47 -9.02 4.03 -3.31
CA VAL A 47 -10.02 4.58 -2.39
C VAL A 47 -10.99 3.48 -1.96
N LYS A 48 -11.56 3.58 -0.75
CA LYS A 48 -12.50 2.56 -0.25
C LYS A 48 -13.86 2.65 -0.94
N GLU A 49 -14.25 3.85 -1.36
CA GLU A 49 -15.52 4.12 -1.99
C GLU A 49 -15.37 5.19 -3.07
N VAL A 50 -16.13 5.07 -4.15
CA VAL A 50 -16.35 6.16 -5.11
C VAL A 50 -17.84 6.48 -5.08
N LYS A 51 -18.16 7.75 -4.82
CA LYS A 51 -19.52 8.27 -4.88
C LYS A 51 -19.69 9.07 -6.16
N TYR A 52 -20.80 8.85 -6.83
CA TYR A 52 -21.19 9.64 -7.99
C TYR A 52 -22.32 10.58 -7.61
N GLU A 53 -22.18 11.85 -7.94
CA GLU A 53 -23.18 12.88 -7.72
C GLU A 53 -23.45 13.63 -9.02
N LYS A 54 -24.72 13.75 -9.39
CA LYS A 54 -25.10 14.52 -10.58
C LYS A 54 -25.02 16.00 -10.25
N ALA A 55 -24.19 16.74 -10.98
CA ALA A 55 -23.95 18.16 -10.76
C ALA A 55 -23.92 18.91 -12.10
N ASN A 56 -24.07 20.24 -12.08
CA ASN A 56 -24.02 21.07 -13.28
C ASN A 56 -22.59 21.48 -13.66
N VAL A 57 -21.66 20.52 -13.59
CA VAL A 57 -20.25 20.66 -13.96
C VAL A 57 -19.89 19.58 -14.97
N ASP A 58 -18.90 19.85 -15.81
CA ASP A 58 -18.50 18.92 -16.88
C ASP A 58 -17.92 17.61 -16.31
N LEU A 59 -16.89 17.70 -15.47
CA LEU A 59 -16.37 16.59 -14.66
C LEU A 59 -15.45 17.14 -13.57
N GLU A 60 -15.78 16.88 -12.32
CA GLU A 60 -14.98 17.23 -11.15
C GLU A 60 -14.77 16.00 -10.26
N VAL A 61 -13.60 15.92 -9.64
CA VAL A 61 -13.23 14.81 -8.76
C VAL A 61 -12.66 15.40 -7.48
N GLU A 62 -13.23 15.01 -6.35
CA GLU A 62 -12.70 15.34 -5.04
C GLU A 62 -12.24 14.08 -4.30
N LEU A 63 -11.21 14.23 -3.47
CA LEU A 63 -10.71 13.15 -2.63
C LEU A 63 -10.86 13.53 -1.16
N ASN A 64 -11.39 12.62 -0.35
CA ASN A 64 -11.36 12.79 1.09
C ASN A 64 -9.92 12.57 1.61
N LEU A 65 -9.29 13.67 1.99
CA LEU A 65 -7.89 13.70 2.43
C LEU A 65 -7.72 13.41 3.93
N ASN A 66 -8.81 13.17 4.66
CA ASN A 66 -8.73 12.81 6.07
C ASN A 66 -8.24 11.37 6.21
N ILE A 67 -7.02 11.20 6.72
CA ILE A 67 -6.41 9.88 6.83
C ILE A 67 -6.51 9.37 8.27
N THR A 68 -7.47 8.48 8.46
CA THR A 68 -7.68 7.75 9.72
C THR A 68 -6.48 6.87 10.07
N PRO A 69 -6.34 6.45 11.34
CA PRO A 69 -5.30 5.52 11.77
C PRO A 69 -5.30 4.22 10.95
N ASP A 70 -6.46 3.59 10.72
CA ASP A 70 -6.54 2.35 9.95
C ASP A 70 -6.07 2.51 8.50
N LEU A 71 -6.46 3.60 7.83
CA LEU A 71 -6.01 3.90 6.46
C LEU A 71 -4.49 4.17 6.42
N ARG A 72 -3.95 4.80 7.46
CA ARG A 72 -2.50 5.01 7.60
C ARG A 72 -1.77 3.67 7.75
N HIS A 73 -2.24 2.82 8.65
CA HIS A 73 -1.66 1.51 8.94
C HIS A 73 -1.71 0.58 7.72
N GLU A 74 -2.83 0.54 6.98
CA GLU A 74 -2.89 -0.20 5.71
C GLU A 74 -1.89 0.37 4.69
N GLY A 75 -1.73 1.69 4.63
CA GLY A 75 -0.72 2.34 3.79
C GLY A 75 0.71 1.92 4.13
N TRP A 76 1.03 1.74 5.42
CA TRP A 76 2.32 1.22 5.86
C TRP A 76 2.53 -0.24 5.45
N ALA A 77 1.52 -1.09 5.65
CA ALA A 77 1.57 -2.49 5.24
C ALA A 77 1.76 -2.65 3.71
N ARG A 78 1.04 -1.85 2.92
CA ARG A 78 1.18 -1.83 1.45
C ARG A 78 2.57 -1.37 1.02
N GLU A 79 3.14 -0.39 1.72
CA GLU A 79 4.50 0.04 1.43
C GLU A 79 5.53 -1.04 1.78
N PHE A 80 5.40 -1.67 2.94
CA PHE A 80 6.26 -2.76 3.35
C PHE A 80 6.24 -3.90 2.33
N ALA A 81 5.04 -4.28 1.86
CA ALA A 81 4.88 -5.25 0.78
C ALA A 81 5.55 -4.82 -0.53
N ARG A 82 5.52 -3.52 -0.88
CA ARG A 82 6.22 -2.99 -2.06
C ARG A 82 7.74 -3.15 -1.91
N GLN A 83 8.31 -2.84 -0.74
CA GLN A 83 9.75 -2.99 -0.51
C GLN A 83 10.20 -4.43 -0.68
N ILE A 84 9.44 -5.40 -0.13
CA ILE A 84 9.71 -6.82 -0.33
C ILE A 84 9.68 -7.18 -1.82
N GLN A 85 8.67 -6.71 -2.56
CA GLN A 85 8.58 -6.97 -4.01
C GLN A 85 9.76 -6.38 -4.80
N GLU A 86 10.25 -5.21 -4.41
CA GLU A 86 11.42 -4.59 -5.03
C GLU A 86 12.69 -5.39 -4.72
N MET A 87 12.88 -5.78 -3.46
CA MET A 87 13.99 -6.66 -3.08
C MET A 87 13.93 -8.01 -3.81
N ARG A 88 12.73 -8.59 -4.02
CA ARG A 88 12.57 -9.82 -4.82
C ARG A 88 13.03 -9.63 -6.26
N LYS A 89 12.71 -8.49 -6.88
CA LYS A 89 13.16 -8.21 -8.25
C LYS A 89 14.67 -8.03 -8.32
N GLU A 90 15.25 -7.31 -7.39
CA GLU A 90 16.69 -7.05 -7.33
C GLU A 90 17.50 -8.31 -7.01
N GLY A 91 16.97 -9.20 -6.18
CA GLY A 91 17.57 -10.50 -5.89
C GLY A 91 17.43 -11.52 -7.02
N GLY A 92 16.73 -11.18 -8.11
CA GLY A 92 16.53 -12.07 -9.25
C GLY A 92 15.61 -13.26 -8.97
N TYR A 93 14.75 -13.18 -7.95
CA TYR A 93 13.79 -14.23 -7.65
C TYR A 93 12.72 -14.31 -8.75
N LYS A 94 12.29 -15.53 -9.08
CA LYS A 94 11.21 -15.75 -10.05
C LYS A 94 9.86 -15.29 -9.48
N TYR A 95 8.89 -15.04 -10.36
CA TYR A 95 7.58 -14.50 -9.95
C TYR A 95 6.82 -15.42 -8.98
N ASP A 96 6.95 -16.73 -9.16
CA ASP A 96 6.33 -17.81 -8.38
C ASP A 96 7.23 -18.34 -7.25
N GLU A 97 8.46 -17.84 -7.13
CA GLU A 97 9.39 -18.28 -6.10
C GLU A 97 9.03 -17.67 -4.75
N GLU A 98 8.72 -18.53 -3.78
CA GLU A 98 8.49 -18.13 -2.40
C GLU A 98 9.79 -17.74 -1.71
N VAL A 99 9.76 -16.67 -0.91
CA VAL A 99 10.90 -16.21 -0.13
C VAL A 99 10.60 -16.19 1.37
N PHE A 100 11.63 -16.37 2.18
CA PHE A 100 11.57 -16.12 3.61
C PHE A 100 11.91 -14.65 3.87
N VAL A 101 11.03 -13.95 4.57
CA VAL A 101 11.22 -12.55 4.97
C VAL A 101 11.35 -12.47 6.48
N LYS A 102 12.45 -11.89 6.93
CA LYS A 102 12.61 -11.40 8.30
C LYS A 102 12.61 -9.88 8.31
N TRP A 103 12.08 -9.30 9.37
CA TRP A 103 12.03 -7.84 9.52
C TRP A 103 12.26 -7.41 10.96
N TYR A 104 12.85 -6.24 11.15
CA TYR A 104 13.09 -5.67 12.47
C TYR A 104 12.74 -4.19 12.49
N THR A 105 12.04 -3.74 13.53
CA THR A 105 11.80 -2.33 13.83
C THR A 105 11.75 -2.17 15.35
N ASP A 106 12.22 -1.02 15.82
CA ASP A 106 12.09 -0.54 17.19
C ASP A 106 10.73 0.13 17.46
N ASP A 107 9.94 0.39 16.41
CA ASP A 107 8.63 1.02 16.50
C ASP A 107 7.53 -0.04 16.74
N SER A 108 6.99 -0.06 17.96
CA SER A 108 5.97 -1.03 18.37
C SER A 108 4.65 -0.90 17.61
N GLU A 109 4.30 0.31 17.17
CA GLU A 109 3.11 0.55 16.35
C GLU A 109 3.30 -0.08 14.97
N LEU A 110 4.43 0.15 14.31
CA LEU A 110 4.76 -0.46 13.02
C LEU A 110 4.83 -1.99 13.11
N ALA A 111 5.43 -2.52 14.18
CA ALA A 111 5.46 -3.96 14.44
C ALA A 111 4.05 -4.54 14.55
N GLY A 112 3.16 -3.89 15.32
CA GLY A 112 1.76 -4.27 15.43
C GLY A 112 1.00 -4.20 14.10
N VAL A 113 1.30 -3.19 13.27
CA VAL A 113 0.73 -3.08 11.92
C VAL A 113 1.16 -4.23 11.02
N ILE A 114 2.44 -4.59 10.99
CA ILE A 114 2.92 -5.68 10.13
C ILE A 114 2.30 -7.02 10.56
N GLN A 115 2.16 -7.25 11.87
CA GLN A 115 1.47 -8.44 12.39
C GLN A 115 -0.02 -8.44 12.00
N LYS A 116 -0.73 -7.33 12.21
CA LYS A 116 -2.16 -7.16 11.86
C LYS A 116 -2.44 -7.37 10.37
N TYR A 117 -1.53 -6.94 9.50
CA TYR A 117 -1.70 -7.00 8.04
C TYR A 117 -0.86 -8.10 7.35
N SER A 118 -0.40 -9.09 8.11
CA SER A 118 0.44 -10.19 7.62
C SER A 118 -0.17 -10.91 6.40
N ASP A 119 -1.47 -11.21 6.42
CA ASP A 119 -2.19 -11.83 5.30
C ASP A 119 -2.18 -10.97 4.03
N LEU A 120 -2.36 -9.65 4.18
CA LEU A 120 -2.32 -8.71 3.06
C LEU A 120 -0.92 -8.68 2.46
N ILE A 121 0.10 -8.62 3.30
CA ILE A 121 1.50 -8.61 2.89
C ILE A 121 1.82 -9.90 2.14
N ALA A 122 1.51 -11.08 2.73
CA ALA A 122 1.78 -12.38 2.13
C ALA A 122 1.12 -12.55 0.76
N LYS A 123 -0.17 -12.19 0.64
CA LYS A 123 -0.89 -12.20 -0.65
C LYS A 123 -0.24 -11.32 -1.70
N LYS A 124 0.36 -10.20 -1.31
CA LYS A 124 1.05 -9.27 -2.23
C LYS A 124 2.50 -9.67 -2.52
N THR A 125 3.12 -10.53 -1.72
CA THR A 125 4.58 -10.76 -1.75
C THR A 125 5.06 -12.17 -2.04
N VAL A 126 4.18 -13.17 -2.20
CA VAL A 126 4.50 -14.61 -2.41
C VAL A 126 5.59 -15.07 -1.41
N LEU A 127 5.16 -15.24 -0.16
CA LEU A 127 6.06 -15.53 0.96
C LEU A 127 5.90 -16.97 1.42
N ARG A 128 7.02 -17.60 1.75
CA ARG A 128 7.04 -18.82 2.54
C ARG A 128 6.90 -18.53 4.03
N GLU A 129 7.53 -17.45 4.49
CA GLU A 129 7.50 -17.04 5.89
C GLU A 129 7.61 -15.51 5.98
N LEU A 130 6.85 -14.92 6.89
CA LEU A 130 7.02 -13.55 7.35
C LEU A 130 7.13 -13.56 8.86
N ALA A 131 8.28 -13.15 9.40
CA ALA A 131 8.47 -13.15 10.84
C ALA A 131 9.36 -12.00 11.29
N GLN A 132 9.11 -11.52 12.51
CA GLN A 132 9.99 -10.56 13.14
C GLN A 132 11.35 -11.21 13.41
N ARG A 133 12.42 -10.46 13.17
CA ARG A 133 13.80 -10.90 13.39
C ARG A 133 14.13 -10.73 14.87
N ASP A 134 14.63 -11.80 15.45
CA ASP A 134 15.30 -11.78 16.74
C ASP A 134 16.80 -11.60 16.49
N LEU A 135 17.32 -10.41 16.79
CA LEU A 135 18.70 -10.03 16.51
C LEU A 135 19.72 -10.87 17.28
N ASP A 136 19.33 -11.45 18.42
CA ASP A 136 20.23 -12.21 19.28
C ASP A 136 20.38 -13.68 18.82
N SER A 137 19.34 -14.24 18.18
CA SER A 137 19.30 -15.65 17.78
C SER A 137 19.46 -15.88 16.27
N ASP A 138 19.26 -14.85 15.44
CA ASP A 138 19.22 -15.01 13.99
C ASP A 138 20.60 -14.93 13.32
N LYS A 139 21.27 -16.09 13.26
CA LYS A 139 22.58 -16.27 12.61
C LYS A 139 22.50 -16.66 11.12
N LYS A 140 21.32 -16.53 10.49
CA LYS A 140 21.13 -16.94 9.09
C LYS A 140 21.77 -15.95 8.13
N SER A 141 22.30 -16.45 7.01
CA SER A 141 22.70 -15.61 5.87
C SER A 141 21.47 -15.19 5.08
N TYR A 142 21.42 -13.91 4.72
CA TYR A 142 20.39 -13.34 3.87
C TYR A 142 20.97 -12.98 2.51
N ASP A 143 20.16 -13.11 1.46
CA ASP A 143 20.57 -12.75 0.10
C ASP A 143 20.59 -11.22 -0.05
N ILE A 144 19.60 -10.54 0.54
CA ILE A 144 19.51 -9.08 0.58
C ILE A 144 19.00 -8.65 1.96
N GLU A 145 19.66 -7.65 2.54
CA GLU A 145 19.28 -6.99 3.78
C GLU A 145 19.37 -5.46 3.59
N ARG A 146 18.30 -4.73 3.92
CA ARG A 146 18.22 -3.26 3.76
C ARG A 146 17.34 -2.60 4.80
N ASP A 147 17.67 -1.36 5.10
CA ASP A 147 16.85 -0.47 5.92
C ASP A 147 15.97 0.42 5.03
N PHE A 148 14.73 0.61 5.45
CA PHE A 148 13.73 1.42 4.79
C PHE A 148 13.02 2.35 5.77
N ASP A 149 12.51 3.47 5.24
CA ASP A 149 11.57 4.33 5.95
C ASP A 149 10.19 4.20 5.30
N ILE A 150 9.26 3.53 6.00
CA ILE A 150 7.93 3.17 5.46
C ILE A 150 7.00 4.38 5.40
N ASP A 151 7.14 5.25 6.39
CA ASP A 151 6.50 6.57 6.53
C ASP A 151 7.37 7.41 7.47
N LYS A 152 7.17 8.73 7.58
CA LYS A 152 8.08 9.64 8.30
C LYS A 152 8.51 9.11 9.68
N GLY A 153 9.74 8.60 9.79
CA GLY A 153 10.33 8.10 11.04
C GLY A 153 9.97 6.65 11.39
N LYS A 154 9.24 5.95 10.52
CA LYS A 154 8.83 4.54 10.68
C LYS A 154 9.84 3.65 9.98
N LYS A 155 11.00 3.50 10.63
CA LYS A 155 12.12 2.74 10.12
C LYS A 155 11.92 1.25 10.30
N ILE A 156 12.36 0.49 9.31
CA ILE A 156 12.34 -0.97 9.35
C ILE A 156 13.50 -1.55 8.56
N GLN A 157 14.11 -2.58 9.10
CA GLN A 157 15.05 -3.42 8.39
C GLN A 157 14.28 -4.61 7.81
N ILE A 158 14.55 -4.95 6.55
CA ILE A 158 13.98 -6.11 5.86
C ILE A 158 15.14 -6.96 5.35
N ALA A 159 15.05 -8.26 5.60
CA ALA A 159 16.01 -9.25 5.14
C ALA A 159 15.25 -10.36 4.41
N ILE A 160 15.69 -10.69 3.20
CA ILE A 160 15.07 -11.74 2.38
C ILE A 160 16.09 -12.82 2.02
N ARG A 161 15.59 -14.05 1.93
CA ARG A 161 16.36 -15.20 1.45
C ARG A 161 15.46 -16.22 0.78
N LYS A 162 16.07 -17.08 -0.02
CA LYS A 162 15.43 -18.28 -0.58
C LYS A 162 15.06 -19.33 0.47
#